data_AF-A0A8J6WL74-F1
#
_entry.id   AF-A0A8J6WL74-F1
#
_cell.length_a   1.000
_cell.length_b   1.000
_cell.length_c   1.000
_cell.angle_alpha   90.00
_cell.angle_beta   90.00
_cell.angle_gamma   90.00
#
_symmetry.space_group_name_H-M   'P 1'
#
loop_
_entity.id
_entity.type
_entity.pdbx_description
1 polymer ?
#
loop_
_entity_poly.entity_id
_entity_poly.type
_entity_poly.pdbx_seq_one_letter_code
_entity_poly.pdbx_strand_id
1 'polypeptide(L)' 'MSQRDRISVDVSDIRERVEACRDDVAWTELPLAAKLRVLIRERLEQLESGKDPGNQ' A
#
# COMPACT_ATOMS: atom_id res chain seq x y z
N MET A 1 22.26 13.77 -6.83
CA MET A 1 21.44 12.57 -6.51
C MET A 1 20.59 12.92 -5.31
N SER A 2 19.28 13.18 -5.47
CA SER A 2 18.41 13.44 -4.32
C SER A 2 18.26 12.16 -3.51
N GLN A 3 18.78 12.16 -2.29
CA GLN A 3 18.57 11.09 -1.33
C GLN A 3 17.06 10.95 -1.15
N ARG A 4 16.49 9.79 -1.49
CA ARG A 4 15.05 9.56 -1.29
C ARG A 4 14.78 9.63 0.20
N ASP A 5 13.94 10.57 0.62
CA ASP A 5 13.49 10.66 2.01
C ASP A 5 12.84 9.34 2.42
N ARG A 6 13.34 8.75 3.50
CA ARG A 6 12.80 7.51 4.09
C ARG A 6 12.07 7.90 5.35
N ILE A 7 10.80 7.49 5.42
CA ILE A 7 9.95 7.68 6.59
C ILE A 7 9.79 6.32 7.26
N SER A 8 10.09 6.26 8.56
CA SER A 8 9.84 5.07 9.39
C SER A 8 8.42 5.15 9.97
N VAL A 9 7.67 4.07 9.83
CA VAL A 9 6.30 3.93 10.35
C VAL A 9 6.21 2.58 11.05
N ASP A 10 5.69 2.57 12.28
CA ASP A 10 5.36 1.31 12.95
C ASP A 10 4.09 0.73 12.34
N VAL A 11 4.17 -0.55 11.97
CA VAL A 11 3.11 -1.32 11.31
C VAL A 11 2.91 -2.67 11.99
N SER A 12 3.40 -2.82 13.22
CA SER A 12 3.40 -4.10 13.95
C SER A 12 1.99 -4.65 14.15
N ASP A 13 0.99 -3.78 14.32
CA ASP A 13 -0.42 -4.10 14.49
C ASP A 13 -1.08 -4.65 13.21
N ILE A 14 -0.60 -4.24 12.03
CA ILE A 14 -1.17 -4.63 10.74
C ILE A 14 -0.31 -5.61 9.95
N ARG A 15 0.92 -5.93 10.41
CA ARG A 15 1.89 -6.74 9.67
C ARG A 15 1.31 -8.06 9.19
N GLU A 16 0.75 -8.86 10.10
CA GLU A 16 0.21 -10.18 9.76
C GLU A 16 -0.94 -10.07 8.75
N ARG A 17 -1.78 -9.05 8.90
CA ARG A 17 -2.89 -8.79 7.96
C ARG A 17 -2.38 -8.45 6.57
N VAL A 18 -1.30 -7.66 6.46
CA VAL A 18 -0.68 -7.32 5.17
C VAL A 18 -0.02 -8.53 4.52
N GLU A 19 0.64 -9.38 5.31
CA GLU A 19 1.27 -10.60 4.80
C GLU A 19 0.25 -11.61 4.26
N ALA A 20 -0.93 -11.71 4.91
CA ALA A 20 -1.97 -12.69 4.60
C ALA A 20 -3.15 -12.16 3.76
N CYS A 21 -3.14 -10.90 3.29
CA CYS A 21 -4.30 -10.34 2.60
C CYS A 21 -4.50 -10.84 1.16
N ARG A 22 -3.54 -11.56 0.59
CA ARG A 22 -3.63 -12.18 -0.74
C ARG A 22 -2.93 -13.52 -0.74
N ASP A 23 -3.49 -14.46 -1.50
CA ASP A 23 -3.03 -15.85 -1.55
C ASP A 23 -2.19 -16.17 -2.79
N ASP A 24 -1.87 -15.17 -3.62
CA ASP A 24 -1.11 -15.38 -4.84
C ASP A 24 0.42 -15.47 -4.60
N VAL A 25 1.09 -16.23 -5.47
CA VAL A 25 2.54 -16.48 -5.37
C VAL A 25 3.33 -15.17 -5.47
N ALA A 26 2.90 -14.27 -6.35
CA ALA A 26 3.58 -12.99 -6.54
C ALA A 26 3.52 -12.15 -5.26
N TRP A 27 2.40 -12.16 -4.52
CA TRP A 27 2.30 -11.52 -3.22
C TRP A 27 3.28 -12.11 -2.22
N THR A 28 3.33 -13.44 -2.12
CA THR A 28 4.19 -14.12 -1.13
C THR A 28 5.67 -13.76 -1.30
N GLU A 29 6.13 -13.58 -2.53
CA GLU A 29 7.53 -13.24 -2.84
C GLU A 29 7.89 -11.76 -2.61
N LEU A 30 6.91 -10.87 -2.43
CA LEU A 30 7.17 -9.45 -2.21
C LEU A 30 7.67 -9.15 -0.79
N PRO A 31 8.68 -8.27 -0.63
CA PRO A 31 9.02 -7.71 0.67
C PRO A 31 7.86 -6.91 1.27
N LEU A 32 7.73 -6.87 2.61
CA LEU A 32 6.70 -6.11 3.32
C LEU A 32 6.59 -4.64 2.85
N ALA A 33 7.71 -3.97 2.60
CA ALA A 33 7.71 -2.60 2.11
C ALA A 33 7.09 -2.46 0.70
N ALA A 34 7.22 -3.47 -0.16
CA ALA A 34 6.60 -3.50 -1.46
C ALA A 34 5.09 -3.79 -1.35
N LYS A 35 4.70 -4.75 -0.51
CA LYS A 35 3.30 -5.04 -0.18
C LYS A 35 2.56 -3.79 0.31
N LEU A 36 3.14 -3.09 1.29
CA LEU A 36 2.59 -1.83 1.80
C LEU A 36 2.43 -0.77 0.70
N ARG A 37 3.43 -0.60 -0.17
CA ARG A 37 3.34 0.35 -1.29
C ARG A 37 2.23 0.00 -2.28
N VAL A 38 2.02 -1.28 -2.58
CA VAL A 38 0.93 -1.73 -3.46
C VAL A 38 -0.42 -1.40 -2.82
N LEU A 39 -0.64 -1.82 -1.56
CA LEU A 39 -1.91 -1.56 -0.86
C LEU A 39 -2.21 -0.07 -0.73
N ILE A 40 -1.19 0.74 -0.41
CA ILE A 40 -1.35 2.19 -0.30
C ILE A 40 -1.72 2.80 -1.65
N ARG A 41 -1.05 2.42 -2.74
CA ARG A 41 -1.35 2.94 -4.09
C ARG A 41 -2.76 2.60 -4.53
N GLU A 42 -3.17 1.35 -4.39
CA GLU A 42 -4.53 0.92 -4.73
C GLU A 42 -5.58 1.69 -3.92
N ARG A 43 -5.33 1.92 -2.62
CA ARG A 43 -6.24 2.70 -1.79
C ARG A 43 -6.29 4.17 -2.21
N LEU A 44 -5.16 4.76 -2.58
CA LEU A 44 -5.11 6.12 -3.11
C LEU A 44 -5.89 6.23 -4.42
N GLU A 45 -5.68 5.31 -5.36
CA GLU A 45 -6.41 5.25 -6.64
C GLU A 45 -7.93 5.12 -6.44
N GLN A 46 -8.37 4.31 -5.48
CA GLN A 46 -9.80 4.20 -5.12
C GLN A 46 -10.35 5.52 -4.56
N LEU A 47 -9.58 6.20 -3.69
CA LEU A 47 -9.99 7.48 -3.11
C LEU A 47 -9.99 8.60 -4.14
N GLU A 48 -9.07 8.58 -5.09
CA GLU A 48 -8.99 9.53 -6.21
C GLU A 48 -10.11 9.30 -7.22
N SER A 49 -10.40 8.05 -7.55
CA SER A 49 -11.51 7.68 -8.45
C SER A 49 -12.88 7.98 -7.83
N GLY A 50 -12.99 7.87 -6.50
CA GLY A 50 -14.19 8.26 -5.75
C GLY A 50 -14.32 9.78 -5.52
N LYS A 51 -13.31 10.58 -5.89
CA LYS A 51 -13.28 12.04 -5.75
C LYS A 51 -13.71 12.77 -7.03
N ASP A 52 -14.49 12.13 -7.91
CA ASP A 52 -15.09 12.83 -9.05
C ASP A 52 -15.86 14.07 -8.55
N PRO A 53 -15.39 15.30 -8.81
CA PRO A 53 -16.04 16.52 -8.35
C PRO A 53 -17.22 16.92 -9.25
N GLY A 54 -17.66 16.05 -10.15
CA GLY A 54 -18.64 16.34 -11.20
C GLY A 54 -20.11 16.12 -10.87
N ASN A 55 -20.52 15.91 -9.61
CA ASN A 55 -21.95 15.88 -9.28
C ASN A 55 -22.24 16.16 -7.79
N GLN A 56 -22.23 17.44 -7.41
CA GLN A 56 -23.01 17.99 -6.29
C GLN A 56 -23.37 19.44 -6.60
#